data_AF-A0A6N7Q1B4-F1
#
_entry.id   AF-A0A6N7Q1B4-F1
#
_cell.length_a   1.000
_cell.length_b   1.000
_cell.length_c   1.000
_cell.angle_alpha   90.00
_cell.angle_beta   90.00
_cell.angle_gamma   90.00
#
_symmetry.space_group_name_H-M   'P 1'
#
loop_
_entity.id
_entity.type
_entity.pdbx_description
1 polymer ?
#
loop_
_entity_poly.entity_id
_entity_poly.type
_entity_poly.pdbx_seq_one_letter_code
_entity_poly.pdbx_strand_id
1 'polypeptide(L)'
;MKNYVSIAWTLSILAVGCGGAEDSCPTGGKGTLNLTVSGLPEAVSAALVLQAPEGPPTATSAGRLEGVPSGTWTVSAEPVAAPGGLVRAAYDAPDGVEVCVPADDGVDVDVAYALIASSAKLWIGAQNSPAPLLAWAEEALGATGTVAPAVETGPWTSPRPQPSSRHRRGSRSTPRATSGWRISDPT
;
A
#
# COMPACT_ATOMS: atom_id res chain seq x y z
N MET A 1 -6.49 12.85 39.13
CA MET A 1 -7.93 12.95 38.83
C MET A 1 -8.14 12.29 37.47
N LYS A 2 -8.80 11.12 37.43
CA LYS A 2 -8.98 10.31 36.21
C LYS A 2 -10.34 10.65 35.62
N ASN A 3 -10.34 11.34 34.48
CA ASN A 3 -11.57 11.71 33.78
C ASN A 3 -11.98 10.54 32.88
N TYR A 4 -13.04 9.83 33.27
CA TYR A 4 -13.67 8.82 32.43
C TYR A 4 -14.65 9.51 31.49
N VAL A 5 -14.31 9.58 30.21
CA VAL A 5 -15.23 10.01 29.15
C VAL A 5 -16.12 8.81 28.80
N SER A 6 -17.37 8.82 29.28
CA SER A 6 -18.40 7.88 28.85
C SER A 6 -18.87 8.27 27.46
N ILE A 7 -18.49 7.48 26.44
CA ILE A 7 -19.01 7.60 25.09
C ILE A 7 -20.30 6.79 25.02
N ALA A 8 -21.43 7.49 25.06
CA ALA A 8 -22.75 6.91 24.85
C ALA A 8 -22.89 6.56 23.36
N TRP A 9 -22.90 5.27 23.04
CA TRP A 9 -23.20 4.77 21.70
C TRP A 9 -24.72 4.84 21.47
N THR A 10 -25.19 5.87 20.76
CA THR A 10 -26.53 5.86 20.18
C THR A 10 -26.54 4.93 18.98
N LEU A 11 -27.08 3.73 19.20
CA LEU A 11 -27.40 2.75 18.17
C LEU A 11 -28.69 3.20 17.46
N SER A 12 -28.56 3.96 16.38
CA SER A 12 -29.69 4.25 15.49
C SER A 12 -29.88 3.09 14.51
N ILE A 13 -30.93 2.31 14.71
CA ILE A 13 -31.42 1.32 13.74
C ILE A 13 -32.58 1.98 12.99
N LEU A 14 -32.37 2.33 11.72
CA LEU A 14 -33.42 2.69 10.77
C LEU A 14 -33.59 1.57 9.75
N ALA A 15 -34.86 1.38 9.38
CA ALA A 15 -35.43 0.18 8.78
C ALA A 15 -35.22 0.04 7.25
N VAL A 16 -35.16 -1.22 6.83
CA VAL A 16 -35.79 -1.87 5.66
C VAL A 16 -36.09 -0.98 4.44
N GLY A 17 -35.32 -1.22 3.37
CA GLY A 17 -35.74 -1.11 1.98
C GLY A 17 -35.57 -2.46 1.28
N CYS A 18 -36.70 -3.08 0.93
CA CYS A 18 -36.78 -4.31 0.13
C CYS A 18 -36.93 -3.90 -1.35
N GLY A 19 -36.06 -4.41 -2.21
CA GLY A 19 -36.13 -4.17 -3.66
C GLY A 19 -34.80 -4.47 -4.33
N GLY A 20 -34.49 -5.75 -4.53
CA GLY A 20 -33.41 -6.19 -5.40
C GLY A 20 -33.75 -5.87 -6.86
N ALA A 21 -33.56 -4.62 -7.25
CA ALA A 21 -33.17 -4.32 -8.62
C ALA A 21 -31.69 -4.66 -8.69
N GLU A 22 -31.27 -5.39 -9.72
CA GLU A 22 -29.85 -5.44 -10.04
C GLU A 22 -29.46 -3.99 -10.35
N ASP A 23 -28.75 -3.34 -9.43
CA ASP A 23 -28.30 -1.95 -9.50
C ASP A 23 -27.28 -1.81 -10.63
N SER A 24 -27.77 -1.96 -11.87
CA SER A 24 -26.99 -1.66 -13.06
C SER A 24 -26.76 -0.16 -13.06
N CYS A 25 -25.50 0.24 -13.00
CA CYS A 25 -25.16 1.64 -13.10
C CYS A 25 -25.75 2.26 -14.36
N PRO A 26 -26.30 3.48 -14.27
CA PRO A 26 -26.90 4.13 -15.42
C PRO A 26 -25.85 4.31 -16.52
N THR A 27 -26.14 3.82 -17.72
CA THR A 27 -25.23 3.85 -18.88
C THR A 27 -25.40 5.10 -19.74
N GLY A 28 -26.20 6.07 -19.30
CA GLY A 28 -26.47 7.29 -20.06
C GLY A 28 -26.75 8.50 -19.18
N GLY A 29 -26.23 9.65 -19.61
CA GLY A 29 -26.29 10.90 -18.86
C GLY A 29 -24.90 11.36 -18.41
N LYS A 30 -24.89 12.42 -17.61
CA LYS A 30 -23.68 12.94 -16.98
C LYS A 30 -23.93 13.10 -15.49
N GLY A 31 -22.92 12.86 -14.67
CA GLY A 31 -22.99 13.02 -13.23
C GLY A 31 -21.84 13.85 -12.69
N THR A 32 -21.69 13.78 -11.36
CA THR A 32 -20.57 14.38 -10.64
C THR A 32 -19.84 13.30 -9.84
N LEU A 33 -18.51 13.30 -9.91
CA LEU A 33 -17.66 12.50 -9.03
C LEU A 33 -16.87 13.45 -8.12
N ASN A 34 -17.08 13.37 -6.81
CA ASN A 34 -16.30 14.11 -5.83
C ASN A 34 -15.27 13.19 -5.18
N LEU A 35 -13.99 13.52 -5.33
CA LEU A 35 -12.87 12.76 -4.76
C LEU A 35 -12.31 13.52 -3.57
N THR A 36 -12.45 12.94 -2.39
CA THR A 36 -11.86 13.47 -1.15
C THR A 36 -10.66 12.63 -0.76
N VAL A 37 -9.52 13.28 -0.54
CA VAL A 37 -8.29 12.61 -0.13
C VAL A 37 -7.99 12.94 1.33
N SER A 38 -7.59 11.93 2.10
CA SER A 38 -7.13 12.09 3.48
C SER A 38 -5.85 11.29 3.75
N GLY A 39 -5.16 11.63 4.86
CA GLY A 39 -3.95 10.92 5.29
C GLY A 39 -2.64 11.39 4.63
N LEU A 40 -2.70 12.34 3.70
CA LEU A 40 -1.53 13.02 3.13
C LEU A 40 -1.30 14.40 3.78
N PRO A 41 -0.04 14.84 3.96
CA PRO A 41 0.28 16.23 4.30
C PRO A 41 -0.18 17.18 3.20
N GLU A 42 -0.49 18.44 3.55
CA GLU A 42 -1.00 19.45 2.60
C GLU A 42 -0.10 19.69 1.38
N ALA A 43 1.21 19.47 1.52
CA ALA A 43 2.19 19.66 0.44
C ALA A 43 2.34 18.43 -0.50
N VAL A 44 1.62 17.33 -0.24
CA VAL A 44 1.72 16.08 -1.01
C VAL A 44 0.45 15.87 -1.82
N SER A 45 0.59 15.91 -3.15
CA SER A 45 -0.50 15.54 -4.06
C SER A 45 -0.70 14.03 -4.08
N ALA A 46 -1.95 13.57 -4.04
CA ALA A 46 -2.26 12.17 -4.30
C ALA A 46 -2.00 11.81 -5.77
N ALA A 47 -1.86 10.52 -6.03
CA ALA A 47 -1.76 9.95 -7.37
C ALA A 47 -2.97 9.04 -7.60
N LEU A 48 -4.05 9.60 -8.14
CA LEU A 48 -5.28 8.88 -8.44
C LEU A 48 -5.34 8.57 -9.93
N VAL A 49 -5.79 7.36 -10.26
CA VAL A 49 -6.08 6.92 -11.63
C VAL A 49 -7.56 6.57 -11.69
N LEU A 50 -8.27 7.24 -12.60
CA LEU A 50 -9.70 7.06 -12.81
C LEU A 50 -9.92 6.33 -14.11
N GLN A 51 -10.54 5.17 -14.05
CA GLN A 51 -11.00 4.43 -15.22
C GLN A 51 -12.48 4.71 -15.42
N ALA A 52 -12.80 5.42 -16.49
CA ALA A 52 -14.17 5.67 -16.92
C ALA A 52 -14.83 4.38 -17.45
N PRO A 53 -16.17 4.30 -17.46
CA PRO A 53 -16.91 3.17 -18.03
C PRO A 53 -16.52 2.92 -19.50
N GLU A 54 -16.31 4.02 -20.24
CA GLU A 54 -15.80 4.01 -21.60
C GLU A 54 -14.69 5.07 -21.72
N GLY A 55 -13.57 4.67 -22.29
CA GLY A 55 -12.45 5.58 -22.59
C GLY A 55 -11.15 5.26 -21.85
N PRO A 56 -10.10 6.06 -22.10
CA PRO A 56 -8.81 5.85 -21.47
C PRO A 56 -8.82 6.26 -19.99
N PRO A 57 -7.93 5.68 -19.18
CA PRO A 57 -7.75 6.12 -17.80
C PRO A 57 -7.23 7.56 -17.75
N THR A 58 -7.65 8.31 -16.74
CA THR A 58 -7.23 9.69 -16.48
C THR A 58 -6.58 9.80 -15.10
N ALA A 59 -5.46 10.50 -15.01
CA ALA A 59 -4.78 10.75 -13.74
C ALA A 59 -5.22 12.08 -13.11
N THR A 60 -5.42 12.12 -11.79
CA THR A 60 -5.74 13.33 -11.02
C THR A 60 -5.22 13.22 -9.59
N SER A 61 -5.27 14.31 -8.81
CA SER A 61 -4.81 14.33 -7.40
C SER A 61 -5.93 14.40 -6.37
N ALA A 62 -7.09 14.96 -6.72
CA ALA A 62 -8.33 15.01 -5.94
C ALA A 62 -9.34 15.91 -6.66
N GLY A 63 -10.52 16.10 -6.07
CA GLY A 63 -11.42 17.21 -6.42
C GLY A 63 -12.74 16.77 -7.03
N ARG A 64 -13.51 17.77 -7.44
CA ARG A 64 -14.84 17.60 -8.03
C ARG A 64 -14.75 17.57 -9.55
N LEU A 65 -15.19 16.47 -10.14
CA LEU A 65 -15.29 16.27 -11.58
C LEU A 65 -16.75 16.34 -12.00
N GLU A 66 -17.12 17.43 -12.66
CA GLU A 66 -18.49 17.66 -13.14
C GLU A 66 -18.63 17.24 -14.60
N GLY A 67 -19.84 16.78 -14.98
CA GLY A 67 -20.14 16.45 -16.36
C GLY A 67 -19.46 15.18 -16.87
N VAL A 68 -19.01 14.31 -15.96
CA VAL A 68 -18.43 13.00 -16.29
C VAL A 68 -19.53 12.04 -16.75
N PRO A 69 -19.25 11.10 -17.67
CA PRO A 69 -20.21 10.05 -18.03
C PRO A 69 -20.73 9.31 -16.80
N SER A 70 -22.05 9.13 -16.72
CA SER A 70 -22.64 8.23 -15.72
C SER A 70 -22.21 6.79 -16.00
N GLY A 71 -22.14 5.96 -14.96
CA GLY A 71 -21.78 4.55 -15.09
C GLY A 71 -20.85 4.07 -13.99
N THR A 72 -20.29 2.87 -14.17
CA THR A 72 -19.30 2.29 -13.24
C THR A 72 -17.92 2.87 -13.51
N TRP A 73 -17.36 3.52 -12.51
CA TRP A 73 -15.99 4.04 -12.51
C TRP A 73 -15.13 3.19 -11.59
N THR A 74 -13.89 2.91 -12.00
CA THR A 74 -12.87 2.38 -11.09
C THR A 74 -11.96 3.51 -10.66
N VAL A 75 -11.86 3.75 -9.36
CA VAL A 75 -10.93 4.70 -8.75
C VAL A 75 -9.81 3.90 -8.11
N SER A 76 -8.60 4.02 -8.66
CA SER A 76 -7.39 3.45 -8.06
C SER A 76 -6.46 4.56 -7.60
N ALA A 77 -5.65 4.25 -6.60
CA ALA A 77 -4.67 5.15 -6.04
C ALA A 77 -3.29 4.47 -6.08
N GLU A 78 -2.25 5.26 -6.33
CA GLU A 78 -0.87 4.79 -6.29
C GLU A 78 -0.17 5.30 -5.02
N PRO A 79 0.76 4.53 -4.44
CA PRO A 79 1.58 4.99 -3.32
C PRO A 79 2.34 6.27 -3.67
N VAL A 80 2.42 7.21 -2.73
CA VAL A 80 3.07 8.50 -2.93
C VAL A 80 4.22 8.70 -1.94
N ALA A 81 5.26 9.41 -2.38
CA ALA A 81 6.35 9.83 -1.50
C ALA A 81 6.29 11.34 -1.29
N ALA A 82 6.35 11.78 -0.04
CA ALA A 82 6.46 13.20 0.25
C ALA A 82 7.83 13.72 -0.19
N PRO A 83 7.91 14.97 -0.69
CA PRO A 83 9.18 15.68 -0.69
C PRO A 83 9.66 15.81 0.77
N GLY A 84 10.95 15.62 1.02
CA GLY A 84 11.47 15.53 2.39
C GLY A 84 12.90 16.02 2.54
N GLY A 85 13.34 16.12 3.79
CA GLY A 85 14.69 16.50 4.19
C GLY A 85 15.65 15.31 4.17
N LEU A 86 16.19 14.94 5.33
CA LEU A 86 17.22 13.89 5.42
C LEU A 86 16.66 12.48 5.17
N VAL A 87 15.38 12.27 5.48
CA VAL A 87 14.64 11.03 5.23
C VAL A 87 13.32 11.36 4.55
N ARG A 88 12.79 10.43 3.75
CA ARG A 88 11.53 10.62 3.03
C ARG A 88 10.39 9.84 3.67
N ALA A 89 9.23 10.47 3.78
CA ALA A 89 7.98 9.79 4.10
C ALA A 89 7.38 9.17 2.83
N ALA A 90 6.80 7.99 2.97
CA ALA A 90 6.06 7.31 1.92
C ALA A 90 4.71 6.87 2.46
N TYR A 91 3.69 6.95 1.61
CA TYR A 91 2.30 6.72 1.96
C TYR A 91 1.75 5.61 1.08
N ASP A 92 1.14 4.62 1.72
CA ASP A 92 0.46 3.54 1.05
C ASP A 92 -0.90 4.01 0.58
N ALA A 93 -1.30 3.53 -0.60
CA ALA A 93 -2.60 3.80 -1.18
C ALA A 93 -3.61 2.74 -0.75
N PRO A 94 -4.91 3.08 -0.62
CA PRO A 94 -5.93 2.07 -0.42
C PRO A 94 -6.12 1.23 -1.69
N ASP A 95 -6.73 0.05 -1.53
CA ASP A 95 -7.17 -0.74 -2.66
C ASP A 95 -8.15 0.05 -3.54
N GLY A 96 -8.17 -0.25 -4.84
CA GLY A 96 -9.08 0.39 -5.79
C GLY A 96 -10.55 0.10 -5.46
N VAL A 97 -11.41 1.09 -5.71
CA VAL A 97 -12.86 1.01 -5.47
C VAL A 97 -13.62 1.22 -6.76
N GLU A 98 -14.64 0.40 -6.99
CA GLU A 98 -15.63 0.65 -8.05
C GLU A 98 -16.79 1.46 -7.48
N VAL A 99 -17.15 2.53 -8.17
CA VAL A 99 -18.22 3.44 -7.77
C VAL A 99 -19.20 3.65 -8.92
N CYS A 100 -20.47 3.73 -8.58
CA CYS A 100 -21.53 4.05 -9.51
C CYS A 100 -21.76 5.56 -9.55
N VAL A 101 -21.48 6.21 -10.68
CA VAL A 101 -21.79 7.64 -10.86
C VAL A 101 -23.22 7.76 -11.44
N PRO A 102 -24.19 8.30 -10.68
CA PRO A 102 -25.55 8.48 -11.16
C PRO A 102 -25.65 9.60 -12.22
N ALA A 103 -26.71 9.55 -13.04
CA ALA A 103 -27.03 10.66 -13.93
C ALA A 103 -27.67 11.81 -13.15
N ASP A 104 -27.27 13.05 -13.46
CA ASP A 104 -27.75 14.31 -12.87
C ASP A 104 -27.58 14.44 -11.35
N ASP A 105 -26.78 13.55 -10.74
CA ASP A 105 -26.47 13.54 -9.30
C ASP A 105 -24.96 13.29 -9.06
N GLY A 106 -24.54 13.40 -7.81
CA GLY A 106 -23.16 13.26 -7.37
C GLY A 106 -22.90 12.03 -6.52
N VAL A 107 -21.68 11.49 -6.61
CA VAL A 107 -21.18 10.47 -5.68
C VAL A 107 -19.86 10.93 -5.06
N ASP A 108 -19.73 10.69 -3.76
CA ASP A 108 -18.53 10.99 -2.99
C ASP A 108 -17.68 9.72 -2.85
N VAL A 109 -16.38 9.84 -3.10
CA VAL A 109 -15.40 8.78 -2.89
C VAL A 109 -14.29 9.29 -1.99
N ASP A 110 -14.13 8.64 -0.85
CA ASP A 110 -13.06 8.91 0.09
C ASP A 110 -11.86 8.00 -0.18
N VAL A 111 -10.70 8.60 -0.43
CA VAL A 111 -9.42 7.91 -0.62
C VAL A 111 -8.51 8.23 0.55
N ALA A 112 -8.29 7.24 1.42
CA ALA A 112 -7.49 7.38 2.63
C ALA A 112 -6.10 6.76 2.46
N TYR A 113 -5.08 7.61 2.43
CA TYR A 113 -3.69 7.18 2.43
C TYR A 113 -3.21 6.90 3.87
N ALA A 114 -2.28 5.97 4.01
CA ALA A 114 -1.66 5.64 5.30
C ALA A 114 -0.15 5.83 5.23
N LEU A 115 0.45 6.49 6.23
CA LEU A 115 1.90 6.56 6.33
C LEU A 115 2.47 5.14 6.45
N ILE A 116 3.41 4.77 5.58
CA ILE A 116 4.11 3.50 5.68
C ILE A 116 4.97 3.56 6.93
N ALA A 117 4.72 2.67 7.89
CA ALA A 117 5.34 2.72 9.21
C ALA A 117 6.88 2.66 9.17
N SER A 118 7.47 2.04 8.14
CA SER A 118 8.92 2.00 7.94
C SER A 118 9.50 3.26 7.29
N SER A 119 8.67 4.14 6.73
CA SER A 119 9.13 5.39 6.12
C SER A 119 9.36 6.51 7.16
N ALA A 120 9.88 7.65 6.68
CA ALA A 120 10.23 8.82 7.48
C ALA A 120 11.21 8.52 8.64
N LYS A 121 12.04 7.48 8.47
CA LYS A 121 12.99 7.02 9.48
C LYS A 121 14.33 6.68 8.85
N LEU A 122 15.41 7.00 9.57
CA LEU A 122 16.74 6.51 9.28
C LEU A 122 16.93 5.17 9.98
N TRP A 123 17.07 4.10 9.20
CA TRP A 123 17.29 2.75 9.72
C TRP A 123 18.79 2.43 9.75
N ILE A 124 19.29 1.97 10.89
CA ILE A 124 20.67 1.50 11.05
C ILE A 124 20.64 0.12 11.69
N GLY A 125 21.33 -0.81 11.04
CA GLY A 125 21.53 -2.16 11.55
C GLY A 125 22.59 -2.87 10.73
N ALA A 126 23.21 -3.91 11.30
CA ALA A 126 24.13 -4.77 10.58
C ALA A 126 23.46 -6.13 10.36
N GLN A 127 23.25 -6.52 9.09
CA GLN A 127 22.57 -7.77 8.70
C GLN A 127 23.20 -9.05 9.30
N ASN A 128 24.43 -8.97 9.83
CA ASN A 128 25.17 -10.08 10.42
C ASN A 128 25.60 -9.82 11.87
N SER A 129 24.93 -8.90 12.57
CA SER A 129 25.21 -8.59 13.98
C SER A 129 24.05 -9.03 14.85
N PRO A 130 24.30 -9.48 16.10
CA PRO A 130 23.23 -9.64 17.09
C PRO A 130 22.65 -8.29 17.54
N ALA A 131 23.23 -7.16 17.11
CA ALA A 131 22.71 -5.85 17.42
C ALA A 131 21.27 -5.67 16.89
N PRO A 132 20.40 -4.97 17.65
CA PRO A 132 19.05 -4.67 17.21
C PRO A 132 19.04 -3.77 15.97
N LEU A 133 18.00 -3.86 15.14
CA LEU A 133 17.72 -2.88 14.11
C LEU A 133 17.13 -1.63 14.77
N LEU A 134 17.76 -0.49 14.54
CA LEU A 134 17.38 0.79 15.13
C LEU A 134 16.82 1.72 14.06
N ALA A 135 15.83 2.54 14.42
CA ALA A 135 15.29 3.58 13.56
C ALA A 135 15.12 4.90 14.31
N TRP A 136 15.48 6.02 13.69
CA TRP A 136 15.26 7.37 14.22
C TRP A 136 14.33 8.15 13.29
N ALA A 137 13.36 8.85 13.87
CA ALA A 137 12.50 9.77 13.13
C ALA A 137 13.29 11.02 12.67
N GLU A 138 12.81 11.72 11.65
CA GLU A 138 13.50 12.87 11.07
C GLU A 138 13.83 13.95 12.10
N GLU A 139 12.92 14.22 13.04
CA GLU A 139 13.08 15.25 14.06
C GLU A 139 14.25 14.95 15.01
N ALA A 140 14.60 13.67 15.17
CA ALA A 140 15.73 13.24 15.99
C ALA A 140 17.08 13.42 15.27
N LEU A 141 17.09 13.49 13.93
CA LEU A 141 18.33 13.59 13.14
C LEU A 141 18.99 14.96 13.22
N GLY A 142 18.21 16.02 13.48
CA GLY A 142 18.72 17.37 13.69
C GLY A 142 19.11 17.68 15.13
N ALA A 143 18.82 16.78 16.07
CA ALA A 143 19.06 17.01 17.48
C ALA A 143 20.56 16.94 17.82
N THR A 144 21.03 17.88 18.64
CA THR A 144 22.38 17.84 19.19
C THR A 144 22.39 16.95 20.44
N GLY A 145 23.16 15.85 20.42
CA GLY A 145 23.32 14.93 21.55
C GLY A 145 22.88 13.50 21.24
N THR A 146 22.80 12.66 22.26
CA THR A 146 22.34 11.26 22.12
C THR A 146 20.82 11.21 22.22
N VAL A 147 20.16 10.80 21.13
CA VAL A 147 18.70 10.60 21.08
C VAL A 147 18.38 9.12 21.00
N ALA A 148 17.41 8.68 21.78
CA ALA A 148 16.91 7.30 21.74
C ALA A 148 16.27 6.99 20.38
N PRO A 149 16.38 5.76 19.88
CA PRO A 149 15.71 5.35 18.66
C PRO A 149 14.18 5.37 18.83
N ALA A 150 13.47 5.72 17.78
CA ALA A 150 12.01 5.64 17.70
C ALA A 150 11.52 4.18 17.56
N VAL A 151 12.35 3.31 16.98
CA VAL A 151 12.10 1.87 16.88
C VAL A 151 13.38 1.13 17.23
N GLU A 152 13.26 0.11 18.08
CA GLU A 152 14.30 -0.86 18.38
C GLU A 152 13.69 -2.26 18.25
N THR A 153 14.14 -3.04 17.27
CA THR A 153 13.70 -4.43 17.15
C THR A 153 14.50 -5.32 18.08
N GLY A 154 13.95 -6.50 18.44
CA GLY A 154 14.77 -7.53 19.07
C GLY A 154 15.96 -7.95 18.19
N PRO A 155 16.97 -8.65 18.77
CA PRO A 155 18.09 -9.19 18.02
C PRO A 155 17.58 -10.09 16.90
N TRP A 156 18.12 -9.93 15.69
CA TRP A 156 17.77 -10.79 14.59
C TRP A 156 18.32 -12.19 14.83
N THR A 157 17.47 -13.09 15.36
CA THR A 157 17.79 -14.51 15.36
C THR A 157 17.49 -15.03 13.96
N SER A 158 18.51 -15.17 13.11
CA SER A 158 18.35 -15.91 11.86
C SER A 158 17.66 -17.24 12.18
N PRO A 159 16.60 -17.63 11.45
CA PRO A 159 16.11 -18.98 11.55
C PRO A 159 17.32 -19.88 11.31
N ARG A 160 17.74 -20.64 12.33
CA ARG A 160 18.83 -21.61 12.13
C ARG A 160 18.42 -22.41 10.91
N PRO A 161 19.29 -22.55 9.88
CA PRO A 161 18.96 -23.40 8.75
C PRO A 161 18.55 -24.73 9.34
N GLN A 162 17.26 -25.08 9.19
CA GLN A 162 16.81 -26.38 9.67
C GLN A 162 17.71 -27.36 8.94
N PRO A 163 18.37 -28.29 9.67
CA PRO A 163 19.22 -29.27 9.04
C PRO A 163 18.34 -29.92 7.99
N SER A 164 18.63 -29.67 6.71
CA SER A 164 17.86 -30.22 5.61
C SER A 164 17.79 -31.70 5.91
N SER A 165 16.58 -32.20 6.17
CA SER A 165 16.37 -33.60 6.49
C SER A 165 17.08 -34.34 5.37
N ARG A 166 18.23 -34.97 5.66
CA ARG A 166 19.05 -35.62 4.66
C ARG A 166 18.11 -36.59 3.99
N HIS A 167 17.66 -36.24 2.79
CA HIS A 167 16.96 -37.17 1.93
C HIS A 167 17.99 -38.26 1.73
N ARG A 168 17.80 -39.37 2.46
CA ARG A 168 18.60 -40.57 2.42
C ARG A 168 18.37 -41.15 1.03
N ARG A 169 19.03 -40.56 0.04
CA ARG A 169 19.01 -40.99 -1.35
C ARG A 169 19.62 -42.37 -1.34
N GLY A 170 18.76 -43.38 -1.42
CA GLY A 170 19.17 -44.76 -1.61
C GLY A 170 20.18 -44.81 -2.75
N SER A 171 21.32 -45.41 -2.45
CA SER A 171 22.39 -45.71 -3.38
C SER A 171 21.84 -46.61 -4.50
N ARG A 172 21.37 -46.01 -5.59
CA ARG A 172 21.14 -46.72 -6.84
C ARG A 172 22.38 -46.49 -7.71
N SER A 173 23.30 -47.45 -7.61
CA SER A 173 24.46 -47.60 -8.48
C SER A 173 24.03 -47.52 -9.95
N THR A 174 24.37 -46.44 -10.63
CA THR A 174 24.26 -46.33 -12.08
C THR A 174 25.67 -46.48 -12.66
N PRO A 175 25.88 -47.36 -13.66
CA PRO A 175 27.18 -47.56 -14.26
C PRO A 175 27.62 -46.34 -15.07
N ARG A 176 28.92 -46.08 -14.97
CA ARG A 176 29.68 -45.01 -15.62
C ARG A 176 29.72 -45.22 -17.13
N ALA A 177 28.97 -44.42 -17.90
CA ALA A 177 29.18 -44.28 -19.33
C ALA A 177 30.20 -43.16 -19.57
N THR A 178 31.39 -43.53 -20.00
CA THR A 178 32.43 -42.63 -20.52
C THR A 178 32.02 -42.11 -21.90
N SER A 179 31.68 -40.83 -22.03
CA SER A 179 31.63 -40.14 -23.31
C SER A 179 32.64 -39.00 -23.28
N GLY A 180 33.73 -39.19 -24.03
CA GLY A 180 34.78 -38.19 -24.21
C GLY A 180 34.29 -37.02 -25.05
N TRP A 181 34.71 -35.82 -24.65
CA TRP A 181 34.59 -34.60 -25.45
C TRP A 181 35.99 -34.21 -25.92
N ARG A 182 36.21 -34.24 -27.23
CA ARG A 182 37.36 -33.62 -27.89
C ARG A 182 37.05 -32.13 -28.06
N ILE A 183 37.97 -31.28 -27.63
CA ILE A 183 38.03 -29.87 -28.01
C ILE A 183 38.99 -29.80 -29.20
N SER A 184 38.55 -29.20 -30.30
CA SER A 184 39.39 -28.84 -31.43
C SER A 184 39.55 -27.32 -31.40
N ASP A 185 40.79 -26.87 -31.25
CA ASP A 185 41.17 -25.46 -31.39
C ASP A 185 41.12 -25.03 -32.86
N PRO A 186 40.63 -23.83 -33.17
CA PRO A 186 40.86 -23.20 -34.46
C PRO A 186 42.16 -22.37 -34.47
N THR A 187 42.93 -22.59 -35.53
CA THR A 187 44.03 -21.74 -36.02
C THR A 187 43.56 -20.38 -36.49
#